data_AF-M5GCI3-F1
#
_entry.id   AF-M5GCI3-F1
#
_cell.length_a   1.000
_cell.length_b   1.000
_cell.length_c   1.000
_cell.angle_alpha   90.00
_cell.angle_beta   90.00
_cell.angle_gamma   90.00
#
_symmetry.space_group_name_H-M   'P 1'
#
loop_
_entity.id
_entity.type
_entity.pdbx_description
1 polymer ?
#
loop_
_entity_poly.entity_id
_entity_poly.type
_entity_poly.pdbx_seq_one_letter_code
_entity_poly.pdbx_strand_id
1 'polypeptide(L)'
;MSTTTPENTANEPGDTTNDIVSFFADILTPGSSLRPQFLLALDVVLGFLLFIFLSLLCLTWSLHFLALMAIDIGLWASVKFFVAELARTEEPASSPHVEAEGGESKKDQ
;
A
#
# COMPACT_ATOMS: atom_id res chain seq x y z
N MET A 1 -50.47 19.16 6.07
CA MET A 1 -50.20 20.59 6.31
C MET A 1 -48.70 20.78 6.16
N SER A 2 -48.30 21.41 5.06
CA SER A 2 -46.90 21.69 4.74
C SER A 2 -46.45 22.99 5.41
N THR A 3 -45.23 22.96 5.94
CA THR A 3 -44.30 24.10 6.10
C THR A 3 -42.94 23.42 6.21
N THR A 4 -42.14 23.23 5.15
CA THR A 4 -41.33 24.21 4.40
C THR A 4 -40.76 25.33 5.27
N THR A 5 -39.51 25.15 5.71
CA THR A 5 -38.57 26.28 5.84
C THR A 5 -37.21 25.83 5.27
N PRO A 6 -36.75 26.45 4.17
CA PRO A 6 -35.41 26.30 3.59
C PRO A 6 -34.42 27.26 4.29
N GLU A 7 -33.14 27.25 3.85
CA GLU A 7 -32.02 28.17 4.20
C GLU A 7 -31.01 27.57 5.21
N ASN A 8 -29.96 26.88 4.74
CA ASN A 8 -28.63 27.40 4.36
C ASN A 8 -27.91 28.21 5.46
N THR A 9 -26.96 27.57 6.15
CA THR A 9 -25.77 28.25 6.67
C THR A 9 -24.58 27.30 6.49
N ALA A 10 -23.78 27.64 5.51
CA ALA A 10 -22.57 26.96 5.11
C ALA A 10 -21.43 27.24 6.08
N ASN A 11 -21.21 26.37 7.08
CA ASN A 11 -19.94 26.24 7.81
C ASN A 11 -20.00 25.13 8.88
N GLU A 12 -19.91 23.87 8.47
CA GLU A 12 -19.49 22.76 9.35
C GLU A 12 -18.05 22.38 9.00
N PRO A 13 -17.03 22.92 9.67
CA PRO A 13 -15.65 22.42 9.60
C PRO A 13 -15.44 21.13 10.44
N GLY A 14 -16.52 20.42 10.80
CA GLY A 14 -16.49 19.29 11.74
C GLY A 14 -16.51 17.89 11.12
N ASP A 15 -16.83 17.74 9.83
CA ASP A 15 -17.13 16.42 9.24
C ASP A 15 -15.86 15.58 8.98
N THR A 16 -14.76 16.22 8.55
CA THR A 16 -13.49 15.55 8.28
C THR A 16 -12.89 14.87 9.50
N THR A 17 -13.13 15.39 10.72
CA THR A 17 -12.60 14.76 11.93
C THR A 17 -13.33 13.44 12.21
N ASN A 18 -14.64 13.39 12.00
CA ASN A 18 -15.43 12.18 12.21
C ASN A 18 -15.12 11.12 11.15
N ASP A 19 -14.86 11.52 9.91
CA ASP A 19 -14.37 10.63 8.85
C ASP A 19 -13.03 10.02 9.24
N ILE A 20 -12.03 10.83 9.62
CA ILE A 20 -10.70 10.34 10.01
C ILE A 20 -10.82 9.35 11.19
N VAL A 21 -11.60 9.68 12.22
CA VAL A 21 -11.80 8.81 13.39
C VAL A 21 -12.49 7.50 13.02
N SER A 22 -13.48 7.52 12.13
CA SER A 22 -14.16 6.30 11.66
C SER A 22 -13.28 5.47 10.73
N PHE A 23 -12.42 6.08 9.89
CA PHE A 23 -11.36 5.39 9.16
C PHE A 23 -10.35 4.72 10.09
N PHE A 24 -9.92 5.39 11.16
CA PHE A 24 -9.04 4.78 12.17
C PHE A 24 -9.75 3.66 12.95
N ALA A 25 -11.03 3.80 13.27
CA ALA A 25 -11.82 2.75 13.91
C ALA A 25 -12.00 1.52 13.01
N ASP A 26 -12.17 1.74 11.70
CA ASP A 26 -12.26 0.66 10.71
C ASP A 26 -10.88 -0.04 10.56
N ILE A 27 -9.77 0.72 10.53
CA ILE A 27 -8.39 0.19 10.54
C ILE A 27 -8.09 -0.66 11.81
N LEU A 28 -8.69 -0.32 12.95
CA LEU A 28 -8.52 -1.04 14.23
C LEU A 28 -9.46 -2.25 14.38
N THR A 29 -10.40 -2.45 13.46
CA THR A 29 -11.21 -3.66 13.44
C THR A 29 -10.33 -4.85 13.03
N PRO A 30 -10.31 -5.96 13.79
CA PRO A 30 -9.41 -7.08 13.53
C PRO A 30 -9.64 -7.64 12.11
N GLY A 31 -8.62 -7.53 11.26
CA GLY A 31 -8.67 -7.92 9.84
C GLY A 31 -8.59 -6.76 8.83
N SER A 32 -8.74 -5.49 9.26
CA SER A 32 -8.69 -4.35 8.33
C SER A 32 -7.28 -4.00 7.83
N SER A 33 -6.22 -4.52 8.45
CA SER A 33 -4.84 -4.37 7.99
C SER A 33 -4.54 -5.12 6.68
N LEU A 34 -5.42 -6.04 6.26
CA LEU A 34 -5.32 -6.77 4.99
C LEU A 34 -6.01 -6.06 3.81
N ARG A 35 -6.61 -4.87 4.00
CA ARG A 35 -7.22 -4.16 2.88
C ARG A 35 -6.15 -3.59 1.94
N PRO A 36 -6.27 -3.77 0.61
CA PRO A 36 -5.27 -3.33 -0.38
C PRO A 36 -4.98 -1.83 -0.35
N GLN A 37 -5.89 -1.03 0.22
CA GLN A 37 -5.72 0.41 0.42
C GLN A 37 -4.62 0.75 1.44
N PHE A 38 -4.47 -0.04 2.52
CA PHE A 38 -3.43 0.18 3.52
C PHE A 38 -2.05 -0.10 2.95
N LEU A 39 -1.93 -1.18 2.17
CA LEU A 39 -0.68 -1.54 1.48
C LEU A 39 -0.26 -0.47 0.48
N LEU A 40 -1.22 0.12 -0.24
CA LEU A 40 -0.94 1.24 -1.14
C LEU A 40 -0.48 2.49 -0.39
N ALA A 41 -1.08 2.81 0.75
CA ALA A 41 -0.61 3.91 1.58
C ALA A 41 0.82 3.67 2.10
N LEU A 42 1.14 2.45 2.49
CA LEU A 42 2.48 2.05 2.95
C LEU A 42 3.53 2.14 1.82
N ASP A 43 3.18 1.67 0.63
CA ASP A 43 4.03 1.78 -0.58
C ASP A 43 4.31 3.24 -0.94
N VAL A 44 3.28 4.10 -0.88
CA VAL A 44 3.42 5.55 -1.12
C VAL A 44 4.35 6.20 -0.08
N VAL A 45 4.20 5.87 1.20
CA VAL A 45 5.03 6.43 2.27
C VAL A 45 6.48 5.96 2.18
N LEU A 46 6.73 4.67 1.92
CA LEU A 46 8.08 4.13 1.71
C LEU A 46 8.73 4.75 0.46
N GLY A 47 8.01 4.81 -0.66
CA GLY A 47 8.51 5.44 -1.88
C GLY A 47 8.82 6.93 -1.70
N PHE A 48 7.99 7.65 -0.96
CA PHE A 48 8.24 9.05 -0.61
C PHE A 48 9.48 9.21 0.29
N LEU A 49 9.64 8.32 1.28
CA LEU A 49 10.81 8.34 2.16
C LEU A 49 12.09 8.00 1.40
N LEU A 50 12.05 7.01 0.49
CA LEU A 50 13.13 6.67 -0.41
C LEU A 50 13.52 7.85 -1.30
N PHE A 51 12.54 8.59 -1.83
CA PHE A 51 12.77 9.79 -2.62
C PHE A 51 13.51 10.87 -1.81
N ILE A 52 13.12 11.06 -0.54
CA ILE A 52 13.79 11.99 0.37
C ILE A 52 15.22 11.53 0.64
N PHE A 53 15.45 10.25 0.94
CA PHE A 53 16.80 9.73 1.13
C PHE A 53 17.65 9.86 -0.12
N LEU A 54 17.09 9.67 -1.31
CA LEU A 54 17.80 9.87 -2.58
C LEU A 54 18.18 11.34 -2.77
N SER A 55 17.26 12.27 -2.49
CA SER A 55 17.51 13.71 -2.57
C SER A 55 18.59 14.17 -1.57
N LEU A 56 18.58 13.63 -0.35
CA LEU A 56 19.58 13.93 0.68
C LEU A 56 20.94 13.27 0.38
N LEU A 57 20.95 12.08 -0.22
CA LEU A 57 22.16 11.39 -0.65
C LEU A 57 22.89 12.20 -1.72
N CYS A 58 22.16 12.76 -2.70
CA CYS A 58 22.73 13.67 -3.70
C CYS A 58 23.34 14.94 -3.08
N LEU A 59 22.78 15.44 -1.97
CA LEU A 59 23.23 16.67 -1.35
C LEU A 59 24.43 16.47 -0.41
N THR A 60 24.46 15.36 0.33
CA THR A 60 25.44 15.15 1.41
C THR A 60 26.54 14.14 1.07
N TRP A 61 26.32 13.24 0.09
CA TRP A 61 27.28 12.19 -0.29
C TRP A 61 27.81 11.36 0.89
N SER A 62 26.96 11.12 1.89
CA SER A 62 27.33 10.40 3.12
C SER A 62 26.85 8.96 3.10
N LEU A 63 27.73 8.04 3.51
CA LEU A 63 27.46 6.60 3.65
C LEU A 63 26.28 6.32 4.59
N HIS A 64 25.96 7.24 5.49
CA HIS A 64 24.83 7.12 6.41
C HIS A 64 23.49 7.01 5.65
N PHE A 65 23.30 7.81 4.59
CA PHE A 65 22.10 7.77 3.77
C PHE A 65 21.99 6.50 2.93
N LEU A 66 23.12 5.88 2.59
CA LEU A 66 23.14 4.58 1.91
C LEU A 66 22.59 3.48 2.83
N ALA A 67 22.96 3.48 4.11
CA ALA A 67 22.44 2.52 5.09
C ALA A 67 20.92 2.71 5.31
N LEU A 68 20.45 3.95 5.43
CA LEU A 68 19.03 4.26 5.55
C LEU A 68 18.24 3.81 4.31
N MET A 69 18.77 4.04 3.10
CA MET A 69 18.18 3.57 1.85
C MET A 69 18.09 2.04 1.79
N ALA A 70 19.14 1.33 2.20
CA ALA A 70 19.15 -0.14 2.21
C ALA A 70 18.10 -0.73 3.17
N ILE A 71 17.94 -0.11 4.35
CA ILE A 71 16.93 -0.52 5.33
C ILE A 71 15.52 -0.26 4.79
N ASP A 72 15.29 0.88 4.14
CA ASP A 72 14.00 1.22 3.52
C ASP A 72 13.59 0.20 2.43
N ILE A 73 14.51 -0.14 1.52
CA ILE A 73 14.30 -1.19 0.52
C ILE A 73 14.06 -2.56 1.18
N GLY A 74 14.80 -2.88 2.24
CA GLY A 74 14.59 -4.11 3.02
C GLY A 74 13.21 -4.19 3.66
N LEU A 75 12.72 -3.08 4.20
CA LEU A 75 11.36 -2.96 4.71
C LEU A 75 10.32 -3.14 3.59
N TRP A 76 10.53 -2.46 2.46
CA TRP A 76 9.62 -2.55 1.30
C TRP A 76 9.51 -3.97 0.76
N ALA A 77 10.64 -4.68 0.65
CA ALA A 77 10.69 -6.08 0.27
C ALA A 77 9.96 -6.98 1.29
N SER A 78 10.17 -6.76 2.59
CA SER A 78 9.51 -7.53 3.65
C SER A 78 7.98 -7.36 3.61
N VAL A 79 7.49 -6.14 3.37
CA VAL A 79 6.04 -5.88 3.21
C VAL A 79 5.50 -6.58 1.97
N LYS A 80 6.14 -6.42 0.80
CA LYS A 80 5.70 -7.11 -0.44
C LYS A 80 5.68 -8.63 -0.29
N PHE A 81 6.69 -9.19 0.37
CA PHE A 81 6.75 -10.63 0.67
C PHE A 81 5.59 -11.07 1.57
N PHE A 82 5.33 -10.32 2.65
CA PHE A 82 4.24 -10.62 3.58
C PHE A 82 2.87 -10.59 2.89
N VAL A 83 2.63 -9.63 2.00
CA VAL A 83 1.39 -9.54 1.21
C VAL A 83 1.25 -10.72 0.26
N ALA A 84 2.31 -11.07 -0.47
CA ALA A 84 2.30 -12.21 -1.37
C ALA A 84 2.03 -13.53 -0.63
N GLU A 85 2.54 -13.67 0.59
CA GLU A 85 2.32 -14.85 1.43
C GLU A 85 0.87 -14.92 1.96
N LEU A 86 0.29 -13.80 2.36
CA LEU A 86 -1.13 -13.73 2.75
C LEU A 86 -2.05 -14.10 1.58
N ALA A 87 -1.80 -13.53 0.39
CA ALA A 87 -2.58 -13.84 -0.81
C ALA A 87 -2.56 -15.33 -1.17
N ARG A 88 -1.46 -16.04 -0.88
CA ARG A 88 -1.35 -17.50 -1.08
C ARG A 88 -2.12 -18.31 -0.06
N THR A 89 -2.39 -17.74 1.11
CA THR A 89 -3.08 -18.43 2.21
C THR A 89 -4.60 -18.21 2.14
N GLU A 90 -5.06 -17.14 1.50
CA GLU A 90 -6.47 -16.78 1.35
C GLU A 90 -7.18 -17.42 0.12
N GLU A 91 -6.46 -18.06 -0.80
CA GLU A 91 -7.07 -18.79 -1.92
C GLU A 91 -7.28 -20.29 -1.61
N PRO A 92 -8.53 -20.74 -1.38
CA PRO A 92 -8.91 -22.11 -1.72
C PRO A 92 -9.21 -22.17 -3.23
N ALA A 93 -8.25 -22.71 -3.99
CA ALA A 93 -8.43 -23.27 -5.33
C ALA A 93 -8.88 -22.35 -6.49
N SER A 94 -7.92 -21.73 -7.18
CA SER A 94 -7.94 -21.61 -8.64
C SER A 94 -6.52 -21.66 -9.23
N SER A 95 -6.04 -22.86 -9.53
CA SER A 95 -4.76 -23.11 -10.23
C SER A 95 -4.81 -22.65 -11.71
N PRO A 96 -3.77 -22.92 -12.53
CA PRO A 96 -2.53 -22.14 -12.71
C PRO A 96 -2.37 -21.72 -14.18
N HIS A 97 -1.62 -20.65 -14.48
CA HIS A 97 -1.09 -20.52 -15.86
C HIS A 97 0.30 -19.88 -15.89
N VAL A 98 1.25 -20.75 -16.16
CA VAL A 98 2.61 -20.53 -16.62
C VAL A 98 2.56 -20.24 -18.13
N GLU A 99 3.07 -19.11 -18.60
CA GLU A 99 3.66 -18.90 -19.95
C GLU A 99 4.28 -17.48 -19.94
N ALA A 100 5.56 -17.27 -20.26
CA ALA A 100 6.19 -17.64 -21.52
C ALA A 100 7.73 -17.86 -21.43
N GLU A 101 8.24 -18.41 -22.55
CA GLU A 101 9.61 -18.81 -22.96
C GLU A 101 10.02 -20.24 -22.53
N GLY A 102 10.04 -21.27 -23.38
CA GLY A 102 10.18 -21.37 -24.84
C GLY A 102 11.64 -21.63 -25.20
N GLY A 103 12.07 -22.73 -25.79
CA GLY A 103 11.46 -24.02 -26.08
C GLY A 103 12.59 -25.03 -26.32
N GLU A 104 12.39 -26.28 -25.90
CA GLU A 104 13.29 -27.37 -26.27
C GLU A 104 12.43 -28.60 -26.56
N SER A 105 12.35 -28.96 -27.84
CA SER A 105 11.85 -30.27 -28.23
C SER A 105 12.66 -30.76 -29.42
N LYS A 106 13.75 -31.47 -29.11
CA LYS A 106 14.21 -32.59 -29.93
C LYS A 106 13.04 -33.57 -30.05
N LYS A 107 12.59 -33.85 -31.27
CA LYS A 107 11.94 -35.13 -31.54
C LYS A 107 12.24 -35.57 -32.96
N ASP A 108 13.03 -36.62 -32.99
CA ASP A 108 13.20 -37.59 -34.04
C ASP A 108 11.88 -37.89 -34.79
N GLN A 109 11.91 -37.69 -36.11
CA GLN A 109 11.28 -38.59 -37.07
C GLN A 109 12.02 -38.52 -38.40
#